data_AF-A0A1F4XGC2-F1
#
_entry.id   AF-A0A1F4XGC2-F1
#
_cell.length_a   1.000
_cell.length_b   1.000
_cell.length_c   1.000
_cell.angle_alpha   90.00
_cell.angle_beta   90.00
_cell.angle_gamma   90.00
#
_symmetry.space_group_name_H-M   'P 1'
#
loop_
_entity.id
_entity.type
_entity.pdbx_description
1 polymer ?
#
loop_
_entity_poly.entity_id
_entity_poly.type
_entity_poly.pdbx_seq_one_letter_code
_entity_poly.pdbx_strand_id
1 'polypeptide(L)'
;ITSVLAFKALKSIEASEYVILFSSSRMWVVAGAFVFLQENFSTGKVIGTLVILFGIALAEWKKQRIVLNQGALLALAGAFCFAATELVSFFILRQFDANSFTVYSYLLPVVALLVIHPKTMKRLSFYLRPKNAVNLTAVSIGDLVATLCLFYAYQLGRNAAQIGPIMASQTILSVLLAILFLKERRYIFNKVVGAMVVVAGIILVLY
;
A
#
# COMPACT_ATOMS: atom_id res chain seq x y z
N ILE A 1 -11.16 -7.61 -2.93
CA ILE A 1 -10.86 -7.63 -4.39
C ILE A 1 -9.40 -7.28 -4.64
N THR A 2 -8.91 -6.18 -4.08
CA THR A 2 -7.51 -5.72 -4.20
C THR A 2 -6.47 -6.82 -3.96
N SER A 3 -6.56 -7.55 -2.84
CA SER A 3 -5.58 -8.61 -2.53
C SER A 3 -5.59 -9.74 -3.57
N VAL A 4 -6.74 -10.08 -4.15
CA VAL A 4 -6.84 -11.10 -5.20
C VAL A 4 -6.16 -10.64 -6.48
N LEU A 5 -6.37 -9.38 -6.88
CA LEU A 5 -5.71 -8.78 -8.05
C LEU A 5 -4.21 -8.69 -7.84
N ALA A 6 -3.77 -8.24 -6.66
CA ALA A 6 -2.37 -8.13 -6.27
C ALA A 6 -1.64 -9.48 -6.35
N PHE A 7 -2.19 -10.54 -5.74
CA PHE A 7 -1.56 -11.86 -5.78
C PHE A 7 -1.57 -12.49 -7.17
N LYS A 8 -2.57 -12.21 -8.01
CA LYS A 8 -2.56 -12.65 -9.41
C LYS A 8 -1.50 -11.90 -10.22
N ALA A 9 -1.36 -10.59 -10.03
CA ALA A 9 -0.32 -9.79 -10.68
C ALA A 9 1.08 -10.29 -10.30
N LEU A 10 1.37 -10.50 -9.01
CA LEU A 10 2.65 -11.02 -8.53
C LEU A 10 3.02 -12.43 -9.04
N LYS A 11 2.05 -13.19 -9.59
CA LYS A 11 2.33 -14.48 -10.25
C LYS A 11 2.71 -14.32 -11.73
N SER A 12 2.48 -13.15 -12.32
CA SER A 12 2.61 -12.89 -13.75
C SER A 12 3.67 -11.84 -14.09
N ILE A 13 4.05 -10.99 -13.13
CA ILE A 13 5.08 -9.96 -13.27
C ILE A 13 6.07 -10.00 -12.10
N GLU A 14 7.25 -9.40 -12.28
CA GLU A 14 8.23 -9.32 -11.20
C GLU A 14 7.75 -8.43 -10.04
N ALA A 15 8.24 -8.70 -8.83
CA ALA A 15 7.91 -7.90 -7.66
C ALA A 15 8.27 -6.41 -7.83
N SER A 16 9.40 -6.11 -8.48
CA SER A 16 9.82 -4.72 -8.74
C SER A 16 8.85 -4.01 -9.69
N GLU A 17 8.48 -4.64 -10.80
CA GLU A 17 7.47 -4.14 -11.74
C GLU A 17 6.11 -3.94 -11.04
N TYR A 18 5.70 -4.89 -10.20
CA TYR A 18 4.47 -4.77 -9.41
C TYR A 18 4.50 -3.53 -8.50
N VAL A 19 5.58 -3.29 -7.76
CA VAL A 19 5.68 -2.13 -6.86
C VAL A 19 5.58 -0.82 -7.64
N ILE A 20 6.24 -0.72 -8.79
CA ILE A 20 6.19 0.46 -9.66
C ILE A 20 4.75 0.70 -10.14
N LEU A 21 4.10 -0.31 -10.70
CA LEU A 21 2.73 -0.18 -11.21
C LEU A 21 1.71 0.07 -10.09
N PHE A 22 1.85 -0.62 -8.96
CA PHE A 22 0.95 -0.48 -7.83
C PHE A 22 1.10 0.87 -7.13
N SER A 23 2.27 1.50 -7.20
CA SER A 23 2.49 2.85 -6.67
C SER A 23 1.59 3.90 -7.34
N SER A 24 1.08 3.65 -8.55
CA SER A 24 0.10 4.53 -9.20
C SER A 24 -1.17 4.76 -8.38
N SER A 25 -1.49 3.89 -7.39
CA SER A 25 -2.57 4.09 -6.41
C SER A 25 -2.56 5.49 -5.79
N ARG A 26 -1.38 6.06 -5.57
CA ARG A 26 -1.23 7.38 -4.95
C ARG A 26 -1.79 8.52 -5.80
N MET A 27 -1.68 8.44 -7.12
CA MET A 27 -2.32 9.41 -8.01
C MET A 27 -3.83 9.34 -7.90
N TRP A 28 -4.39 8.13 -7.83
CA TRP A 28 -5.83 7.92 -7.68
C TRP A 28 -6.34 8.43 -6.33
N VAL A 29 -5.55 8.28 -5.25
CA VAL A 29 -5.89 8.86 -3.94
C VAL A 29 -5.91 10.39 -4.01
N VAL A 30 -4.89 11.03 -4.59
CA VAL A 30 -4.85 12.51 -4.71
C VAL A 30 -6.01 13.01 -5.56
N ALA A 31 -6.27 12.38 -6.71
CA ALA A 31 -7.37 12.75 -7.60
C ALA A 31 -8.74 12.54 -6.92
N GLY A 32 -8.94 11.39 -6.27
CA GLY A 32 -10.19 11.09 -5.60
C GLY A 32 -10.41 11.92 -4.33
N ALA A 33 -9.36 12.34 -3.63
CA ALA A 33 -9.48 13.27 -2.51
C ALA A 33 -9.95 14.65 -2.97
N PHE A 34 -9.49 15.13 -4.12
CA PHE A 34 -10.01 16.35 -4.71
C PHE A 34 -11.48 16.20 -5.14
N VAL A 35 -11.81 15.13 -5.88
CA VAL A 35 -13.15 14.95 -6.46
C VAL A 35 -14.21 14.59 -5.42
N PHE A 36 -13.93 13.63 -4.53
CA PHE A 36 -14.93 13.05 -3.62
C PHE A 36 -14.87 13.62 -2.21
N LEU A 37 -13.68 13.98 -1.71
CA LEU A 37 -13.51 14.52 -0.35
C LEU A 37 -13.53 16.04 -0.30
N GLN A 38 -13.63 16.69 -1.47
CA GLN A 38 -13.62 18.15 -1.67
C GLN A 38 -12.41 18.81 -0.98
N GLU A 39 -11.27 18.13 -0.96
CA GLU A 39 -10.04 18.71 -0.42
C GLU A 39 -9.46 19.76 -1.38
N ASN A 40 -8.87 20.82 -0.83
CA ASN A 40 -8.27 21.87 -1.64
C ASN A 40 -7.18 21.30 -2.57
N PHE A 41 -7.32 21.60 -3.85
CA PHE A 41 -6.31 21.29 -4.84
C PHE A 41 -5.04 22.09 -4.54
N SER A 42 -3.95 21.38 -4.30
CA SER A 42 -2.62 21.98 -4.13
C SER A 42 -1.69 21.40 -5.18
N THR A 43 -1.11 22.28 -5.99
CA THR A 43 -0.09 21.92 -6.97
C THR A 43 1.11 21.25 -6.29
N GLY A 44 1.45 21.65 -5.06
CA GLY A 44 2.50 21.03 -4.25
C GLY A 44 2.24 19.55 -4.00
N LYS A 45 1.01 19.17 -3.63
CA LYS A 45 0.63 17.77 -3.41
C LYS A 45 0.72 16.94 -4.68
N VAL A 46 0.31 17.48 -5.83
CA VAL A 46 0.38 16.78 -7.12
C VAL A 46 1.83 16.57 -7.54
N ILE A 47 2.64 17.64 -7.54
CA ILE A 47 4.06 17.58 -7.90
C ILE A 47 4.82 16.66 -6.94
N GLY A 48 4.63 16.82 -5.63
CA GLY A 48 5.26 16.00 -4.63
C GLY A 48 4.89 14.51 -4.78
N THR A 49 3.64 14.20 -5.13
CA THR A 49 3.23 12.83 -5.45
C THR A 49 3.94 12.29 -6.68
N LEU A 50 4.04 13.07 -7.77
CA LEU A 50 4.78 12.65 -8.97
C LEU A 50 6.27 12.40 -8.65
N VAL A 51 6.88 13.25 -7.83
CA VAL A 51 8.27 13.08 -7.37
C VAL A 51 8.42 11.80 -6.54
N ILE A 52 7.48 11.50 -5.63
CA ILE A 52 7.45 10.25 -4.86
C ILE A 52 7.38 9.03 -5.80
N LEU A 53 6.48 9.06 -6.80
CA LEU A 53 6.33 7.95 -7.75
C LEU A 53 7.60 7.75 -8.58
N PHE A 54 8.22 8.84 -9.02
CA PHE A 54 9.48 8.78 -9.73
C PHE A 54 10.61 8.21 -8.86
N GLY A 55 10.68 8.62 -7.59
CA GLY A 55 11.66 8.08 -6.64
C GLY A 55 11.47 6.57 -6.37
N ILE A 56 10.23 6.11 -6.26
CA ILE A 56 9.91 4.68 -6.15
C ILE A 56 10.31 3.93 -7.42
N ALA A 57 9.97 4.46 -8.59
CA ALA A 57 10.34 3.89 -9.87
C ALA A 57 11.86 3.76 -10.01
N LEU A 58 12.61 4.78 -9.58
CA LEU A 58 14.07 4.77 -9.58
C LEU A 58 14.64 3.73 -8.60
N ALA A 59 14.11 3.66 -7.38
CA ALA A 59 14.58 2.74 -6.34
C ALA A 59 14.36 1.26 -6.72
N GLU A 60 13.23 0.97 -7.36
CA GLU A 60 12.86 -0.38 -7.79
C GLU A 60 13.36 -0.73 -9.21
N TRP A 61 14.00 0.22 -9.91
CA TRP A 61 14.42 0.01 -11.28
C TRP A 61 15.46 -1.11 -11.39
N LYS A 62 15.02 -2.27 -11.86
CA LYS A 62 15.87 -3.29 -12.45
C LYS A 62 15.75 -3.11 -13.97
N LYS A 63 16.87 -3.18 -14.72
CA LYS A 63 16.98 -2.89 -16.17
C LYS A 63 16.08 -3.75 -17.12
N GLN A 64 14.92 -4.20 -16.67
CA GLN A 64 13.94 -4.93 -17.43
C GLN A 64 12.95 -3.97 -18.10
N ARG A 65 12.40 -4.41 -19.23
CA ARG A 65 11.37 -3.66 -19.93
C ARG A 65 10.03 -3.96 -19.25
N ILE A 66 9.35 -2.91 -18.80
CA ILE A 66 7.95 -3.01 -18.40
C ILE A 66 7.16 -3.31 -19.68
N VAL A 67 6.53 -4.47 -19.73
CA VAL A 67 5.71 -4.87 -20.88
C VAL A 67 4.26 -4.87 -20.42
N LEU A 68 3.40 -4.19 -21.17
CA LEU A 68 1.97 -4.15 -20.88
C LEU A 68 1.36 -5.53 -21.13
N ASN A 69 1.39 -6.37 -20.11
CA ASN A 69 0.83 -7.71 -20.11
C ASN A 69 -0.40 -7.79 -19.18
N GLN A 70 -1.01 -8.96 -19.12
CA GLN A 70 -2.18 -9.18 -18.25
C GLN A 70 -1.85 -8.93 -16.77
N GLY A 71 -0.64 -9.26 -16.31
CA GLY A 71 -0.19 -8.99 -14.94
C GLY A 71 -0.09 -7.50 -14.63
N ALA A 72 0.42 -6.70 -15.56
CA ALA A 72 0.49 -5.25 -15.44
C ALA A 72 -0.91 -4.62 -15.35
N LEU A 73 -1.86 -5.09 -16.16
CA LEU A 73 -3.25 -4.63 -16.09
C LEU A 73 -3.91 -4.98 -14.74
N LEU A 74 -3.65 -6.18 -14.22
CA LEU A 74 -4.13 -6.60 -12.90
C LEU A 74 -3.50 -5.76 -11.78
N ALA A 75 -2.23 -5.37 -11.90
CA ALA A 75 -1.57 -4.50 -10.94
C ALA A 75 -2.19 -3.10 -10.93
N LEU A 76 -2.45 -2.51 -12.09
CA LEU A 76 -3.10 -1.19 -12.22
C LEU A 76 -4.55 -1.20 -11.72
N ALA A 77 -5.32 -2.24 -12.07
CA ALA A 77 -6.67 -2.42 -11.55
C ALA A 77 -6.66 -2.59 -10.02
N GLY A 78 -5.69 -3.36 -9.50
CA GLY A 78 -5.45 -3.49 -8.07
C GLY A 78 -5.13 -2.16 -7.41
N ALA A 79 -4.26 -1.34 -8.02
CA ALA A 79 -3.88 -0.02 -7.53
C ALA A 79 -5.09 0.93 -7.43
N PHE A 80 -5.95 0.92 -8.45
CA PHE A 80 -7.19 1.69 -8.45
C PHE A 80 -8.16 1.25 -7.36
N CYS A 81 -8.42 -0.06 -7.22
CA CYS A 81 -9.27 -0.58 -6.15
C CYS A 81 -8.69 -0.29 -4.76
N PHE A 82 -7.37 -0.34 -4.60
CA PHE A 82 -6.69 0.02 -3.36
C PHE A 82 -6.93 1.49 -3.01
N ALA A 83 -6.72 2.40 -3.96
CA ALA A 83 -6.94 3.82 -3.76
C ALA A 83 -8.41 4.15 -3.42
N ALA A 84 -9.36 3.50 -4.10
CA ALA A 84 -10.78 3.63 -3.78
C ALA A 84 -11.09 3.15 -2.36
N THR A 85 -10.46 2.05 -1.92
CA THR A 85 -10.60 1.55 -0.54
C THR A 85 -10.04 2.56 0.47
N GLU A 86 -8.84 3.10 0.23
CA GLU A 86 -8.23 4.12 1.09
C GLU A 86 -9.12 5.38 1.20
N LEU A 87 -9.68 5.87 0.09
CA LEU A 87 -10.56 7.03 0.08
C LEU A 87 -11.87 6.80 0.85
N VAL A 88 -12.49 5.64 0.66
CA VAL A 88 -13.71 5.26 1.40
C VAL A 88 -13.40 5.11 2.89
N SER A 89 -12.29 4.46 3.25
CA SER A 89 -11.84 4.35 4.64
C SER A 89 -11.62 5.73 5.27
N PHE A 90 -10.96 6.64 4.57
CA PHE A 90 -10.75 8.01 5.03
C PHE A 90 -12.08 8.75 5.23
N PHE A 91 -13.01 8.62 4.29
CA PHE A 91 -14.34 9.24 4.40
C PHE A 91 -15.10 8.75 5.63
N ILE A 92 -15.12 7.43 5.87
CA ILE A 92 -15.82 6.82 7.02
C ILE A 92 -15.18 7.27 8.34
N LEU A 93 -13.85 7.33 8.40
CA LEU A 93 -13.09 7.73 9.60
C LEU A 93 -13.25 9.22 9.97
N ARG A 94 -13.86 10.05 9.11
CA ARG A 94 -14.29 11.40 9.51
C ARG A 94 -15.46 11.37 10.50
N GLN A 95 -16.22 10.28 10.55
CA GLN A 95 -17.42 10.13 11.39
C GLN A 95 -17.30 8.99 12.41
N PHE A 96 -16.52 7.96 12.11
CA PHE A 96 -16.31 6.80 12.96
C PHE A 96 -14.94 6.85 13.64
N ASP A 97 -14.85 6.25 14.83
CA ASP A 97 -13.57 6.09 15.51
C ASP A 97 -12.72 4.99 14.86
N ALA A 98 -11.39 5.19 14.86
CA ALA A 98 -10.43 4.26 14.24
C ALA A 98 -10.50 2.84 14.82
N ASN A 99 -10.78 2.69 16.12
CA ASN A 99 -10.81 1.39 16.77
C ASN A 99 -12.01 0.56 16.30
N SER A 100 -13.22 1.12 16.39
CA SER A 100 -14.45 0.48 15.90
C SER A 100 -14.35 0.17 14.41
N PHE A 101 -13.86 1.12 13.61
CA PHE A 101 -13.70 0.91 12.17
C PHE A 101 -12.73 -0.22 11.85
N THR A 102 -11.64 -0.35 12.61
CA THR A 102 -10.70 -1.49 12.50
C THR A 102 -11.39 -2.81 12.78
N VAL A 103 -12.17 -2.89 13.88
CA VAL A 103 -12.91 -4.12 14.22
C VAL A 103 -13.85 -4.53 13.08
N TYR A 104 -14.65 -3.60 12.55
CA TYR A 104 -15.56 -3.92 11.45
C TYR A 104 -14.81 -4.29 10.16
N SER A 105 -13.71 -3.61 9.85
CA SER A 105 -12.91 -3.83 8.65
C SER A 105 -12.25 -5.20 8.61
N TYR A 106 -11.92 -5.80 9.76
CA TYR A 106 -11.39 -7.16 9.82
C TYR A 106 -12.46 -8.22 10.08
N LEU A 107 -13.46 -7.93 10.92
CA LEU A 107 -14.46 -8.91 11.32
C LEU A 107 -15.45 -9.23 10.18
N LEU A 108 -15.97 -8.22 9.50
CA LEU A 108 -16.98 -8.41 8.45
C LEU A 108 -16.46 -9.27 7.29
N PRO A 109 -15.26 -9.03 6.73
CA PRO A 109 -14.72 -9.89 5.68
C PRO A 109 -14.47 -11.32 6.13
N VAL A 110 -14.06 -11.54 7.39
CA VAL A 110 -13.86 -12.88 7.94
C VAL A 110 -15.20 -13.63 8.01
N VAL A 111 -16.24 -12.99 8.56
CA VAL A 111 -17.58 -13.59 8.63
C VAL A 111 -18.11 -13.89 7.23
N ALA A 112 -18.03 -12.93 6.31
CA ALA A 112 -18.46 -13.13 4.91
C ALA A 112 -17.71 -14.27 4.24
N LEU A 113 -16.39 -14.37 4.45
CA LEU A 113 -15.56 -15.43 3.88
C LEU A 113 -15.92 -16.81 4.44
N LEU A 114 -16.22 -16.92 5.73
CA LEU A 114 -16.65 -18.17 6.35
C LEU A 114 -18.04 -18.61 5.88
N VAL A 115 -18.95 -17.67 5.65
CA VAL A 115 -20.29 -17.96 5.10
C VAL A 115 -20.19 -18.46 3.66
N ILE A 116 -19.39 -17.79 2.81
CA ILE A 116 -19.27 -18.16 1.39
C ILE A 116 -18.42 -19.43 1.22
N HIS A 117 -17.35 -19.58 2.03
CA HIS A 117 -16.40 -20.69 1.93
C HIS A 117 -16.15 -21.36 3.29
N PRO A 118 -17.15 -22.07 3.85
CA PRO A 118 -17.03 -22.70 5.18
C PRO A 118 -15.92 -23.77 5.23
N LYS A 119 -15.58 -24.37 4.08
CA LYS A 119 -14.48 -25.34 3.96
C LYS A 119 -13.09 -24.75 4.25
N THR A 120 -12.96 -23.42 4.28
CA THR A 120 -11.70 -22.73 4.63
C THR A 120 -11.24 -23.09 6.04
N MET A 121 -12.17 -23.31 6.97
CA MET A 121 -11.84 -23.64 8.36
C MET A 121 -11.02 -24.93 8.50
N LYS A 122 -11.24 -25.91 7.60
CA LYS A 122 -10.47 -27.16 7.58
C LYS A 122 -9.00 -26.93 7.18
N ARG A 123 -8.75 -25.90 6.36
CA ARG A 123 -7.40 -25.53 5.89
C ARG A 123 -6.62 -24.69 6.92
N LEU A 124 -7.30 -24.09 7.91
CA LEU A 124 -6.63 -23.34 8.99
C LEU A 124 -5.75 -24.21 9.88
N SER A 125 -6.08 -25.50 10.03
CA SER A 125 -5.29 -26.46 10.84
C SER A 125 -3.81 -26.53 10.43
N PHE A 126 -3.50 -26.31 9.15
CA PHE A 126 -2.12 -26.25 8.65
C PHE A 126 -1.35 -25.03 9.18
N TYR A 127 -2.03 -23.89 9.31
CA TYR A 127 -1.45 -22.62 9.76
C TYR A 127 -1.34 -22.53 11.29
N LEU A 128 -2.16 -23.29 12.02
CA LEU A 128 -2.13 -23.37 13.49
C LEU A 128 -0.99 -24.25 14.05
N ARG A 129 -0.14 -24.84 13.20
CA ARG A 129 1.06 -25.55 13.64
C ARG A 129 2.02 -24.57 14.34
N PRO A 130 2.69 -24.92 15.46
CA PRO A 130 3.40 -23.97 16.31
C PRO A 130 4.37 -23.03 15.57
N LYS A 131 5.20 -23.59 14.67
CA LYS A 131 6.15 -22.81 13.85
C LYS A 131 5.46 -21.82 12.90
N ASN A 132 4.35 -22.22 12.30
CA ASN A 132 3.58 -21.38 11.39
C ASN A 132 2.73 -20.36 12.15
N ALA A 133 2.19 -20.76 13.30
CA ALA A 133 1.36 -19.93 14.15
C ALA A 133 2.16 -18.75 14.72
N VAL A 134 3.41 -18.96 15.15
CA VAL A 134 4.27 -17.85 15.63
C VAL A 134 4.53 -16.83 14.53
N ASN A 135 4.94 -17.29 13.34
CA ASN A 135 5.19 -16.38 12.21
C ASN A 135 3.92 -15.64 11.76
N LEU A 136 2.80 -16.36 11.68
CA LEU A 136 1.51 -15.77 11.31
C LEU A 136 1.05 -14.74 12.34
N THR A 137 1.17 -15.06 13.63
CA THR A 137 0.79 -14.15 14.72
C THR A 137 1.66 -12.90 14.70
N ALA A 138 2.97 -13.03 14.49
CA ALA A 138 3.88 -11.89 14.41
C ALA A 138 3.51 -10.96 13.24
N VAL A 139 3.22 -11.51 12.06
CA VAL A 139 2.79 -10.73 10.89
C VAL A 139 1.43 -10.06 11.16
N SER A 140 0.47 -10.78 11.71
CA SER A 140 -0.87 -10.24 12.00
C SER A 140 -0.86 -9.13 13.04
N ILE A 141 -0.03 -9.23 14.08
CA ILE A 141 0.13 -8.16 15.07
C ILE A 141 0.75 -6.92 14.42
N GLY A 142 1.80 -7.12 13.60
CA GLY A 142 2.42 -6.02 12.85
C GLY A 142 1.44 -5.32 11.91
N ASP A 143 0.63 -6.07 11.18
CA ASP A 143 -0.41 -5.56 10.27
C ASP A 143 -1.50 -4.79 11.02
N LEU A 144 -1.95 -5.31 12.17
CA LEU A 144 -2.93 -4.63 13.02
C LEU A 144 -2.40 -3.28 13.52
N VAL A 145 -1.16 -3.25 14.04
CA VAL A 145 -0.54 -2.01 14.52
C VAL A 145 -0.37 -1.01 13.37
N ALA A 146 0.11 -1.45 12.21
CA ALA A 146 0.27 -0.61 11.04
C ALA A 146 -1.06 -0.01 10.57
N THR A 147 -2.12 -0.82 10.53
CA THR A 147 -3.46 -0.39 10.13
C THR A 147 -4.07 0.58 11.14
N LEU A 148 -3.90 0.33 12.44
CA LEU A 148 -4.34 1.28 13.47
C LEU A 148 -3.61 2.62 13.34
N CYS A 149 -2.29 2.61 13.17
CA CYS A 149 -1.52 3.83 12.93
C CYS A 149 -2.01 4.59 11.68
N LEU A 150 -2.33 3.86 10.60
CA LEU A 150 -2.89 4.46 9.39
C LEU A 150 -4.28 5.05 9.61
N PHE A 151 -5.17 4.34 10.30
CA PHE A 151 -6.52 4.85 10.55
C PHE A 151 -6.53 6.02 11.52
N TYR A 152 -5.65 6.03 12.52
CA TYR A 152 -5.42 7.22 13.34
C TYR A 152 -4.83 8.37 12.51
N ALA A 153 -3.93 8.09 11.57
CA ALA A 153 -3.45 9.11 10.64
C ALA A 153 -4.58 9.67 9.78
N TYR A 154 -5.52 8.85 9.31
CA TYR A 154 -6.71 9.31 8.58
C TYR A 154 -7.69 10.09 9.45
N GLN A 155 -7.90 9.68 10.70
CA GLN A 155 -8.82 10.35 11.61
C GLN A 155 -8.29 11.70 12.10
N LEU A 156 -6.99 11.77 12.43
CA LEU A 156 -6.32 12.99 12.92
C LEU A 156 -5.85 13.89 11.77
N GLY A 157 -5.36 13.27 10.70
CA GLY A 157 -4.81 13.93 9.54
C GLY A 157 -5.92 14.41 8.63
N ARG A 158 -6.02 15.73 8.49
CA ARG A 158 -7.14 16.38 7.80
C ARG A 158 -7.13 16.24 6.27
N ASN A 159 -6.14 15.56 5.70
CA ASN A 159 -5.92 15.57 4.25
C ASN A 159 -5.47 14.21 3.68
N ALA A 160 -6.38 13.53 2.99
CA ALA A 160 -6.12 12.27 2.30
C ALA A 160 -5.09 12.44 1.17
N ALA A 161 -5.12 13.57 0.45
CA ALA A 161 -4.16 13.86 -0.61
C ALA A 161 -2.71 14.03 -0.11
N GLN A 162 -2.50 14.18 1.20
CA GLN A 162 -1.19 14.23 1.84
C GLN A 162 -0.79 12.85 2.40
N ILE A 163 -1.68 12.22 3.18
CA ILE A 163 -1.38 10.96 3.84
C ILE A 163 -1.16 9.83 2.83
N GLY A 164 -1.97 9.80 1.77
CA GLY A 164 -1.89 8.79 0.70
C GLY A 164 -0.47 8.70 0.12
N PRO A 165 0.07 9.77 -0.48
CA PRO A 165 1.44 9.80 -1.01
C PRO A 165 2.52 9.51 0.03
N ILE A 166 2.39 10.04 1.26
CA ILE A 166 3.35 9.77 2.35
C ILE A 166 3.42 8.27 2.65
N MET A 167 2.31 7.55 2.58
CA MET A 167 2.28 6.10 2.80
C MET A 167 3.03 5.29 1.74
N ALA A 168 3.34 5.87 0.58
CA ALA A 168 4.20 5.23 -0.41
C ALA A 168 5.68 5.21 0.02
N SER A 169 6.06 6.05 0.99
CA SER A 169 7.44 6.09 1.52
C SER A 169 7.84 4.81 2.26
N GLN A 170 6.88 3.99 2.69
CA GLN A 170 7.13 2.67 3.29
C GLN A 170 7.96 1.77 2.36
N THR A 171 7.85 1.94 1.03
CA THR A 171 8.66 1.23 0.06
C THR A 171 10.15 1.49 0.26
N ILE A 172 10.54 2.72 0.62
CA ILE A 172 11.94 3.03 0.95
C ILE A 172 12.38 2.23 2.18
N LEU A 173 11.55 2.19 3.22
CA LEU A 173 11.86 1.43 4.42
C LEU A 173 12.06 -0.06 4.09
N SER A 174 11.19 -0.62 3.26
CA SER A 174 11.35 -1.99 2.75
C SER A 174 12.64 -2.19 1.98
N VAL A 175 13.03 -1.25 1.11
CA VAL A 175 14.28 -1.28 0.36
C VAL A 175 15.51 -1.23 1.27
N LEU A 176 15.50 -0.36 2.30
CA LEU A 176 16.57 -0.26 3.29
C LEU A 176 16.70 -1.54 4.11
N LEU A 177 15.56 -2.08 4.58
CA LEU A 177 15.52 -3.35 5.29
C LEU A 177 16.01 -4.51 4.39
N ALA A 178 15.70 -4.50 3.09
CA ALA A 178 16.20 -5.49 2.15
C ALA A 178 17.73 -5.39 1.95
N ILE A 179 18.30 -4.19 1.94
CA ILE A 179 19.76 -4.01 1.90
C ILE A 179 20.39 -4.57 3.18
N LEU A 180 19.81 -4.28 4.35
CA LEU A 180 20.38 -4.64 5.66
C LEU A 180 20.22 -6.13 5.99
N PHE A 181 19.01 -6.66 5.89
CA PHE A 181 18.67 -8.03 6.28
C PHE A 181 18.88 -9.04 5.15
N LEU A 182 18.49 -8.71 3.92
CA LEU A 182 18.61 -9.61 2.76
C LEU A 182 19.94 -9.46 2.02
N LYS A 183 20.79 -8.49 2.44
CA LYS A 183 22.10 -8.22 1.84
C LYS A 183 22.00 -7.95 0.33
N GLU A 184 20.91 -7.35 -0.13
CA GLU A 184 20.73 -6.99 -1.53
C GLU A 184 21.64 -5.82 -1.94
N ARG A 185 22.83 -6.13 -2.48
CA ARG A 185 23.81 -5.11 -2.88
C ARG A 185 23.72 -4.66 -4.34
N ARG A 186 22.82 -5.24 -5.13
CA ARG A 186 22.63 -4.84 -6.54
C ARG A 186 21.85 -3.52 -6.61
N TYR A 187 22.32 -2.61 -7.48
CA TYR A 187 21.68 -1.31 -7.74
C TYR A 187 21.49 -0.42 -6.49
N ILE A 188 22.41 -0.49 -5.51
CA ILE A 188 22.37 0.36 -4.29
C ILE A 188 22.28 1.84 -4.64
N PHE A 189 23.01 2.30 -5.66
CA PHE A 189 22.98 3.70 -6.07
C PHE A 189 21.56 4.16 -6.42
N ASN A 190 20.84 3.38 -7.24
CA ASN A 190 19.46 3.66 -7.61
C ASN A 190 18.53 3.66 -6.38
N LYS A 191 18.72 2.70 -5.47
CA LYS A 191 17.94 2.60 -4.21
C LYS A 191 18.14 3.84 -3.34
N VAL A 192 19.38 4.32 -3.17
CA VAL A 192 19.70 5.49 -2.36
C VAL A 192 19.23 6.78 -3.01
N VAL A 193 19.47 6.97 -4.30
CA VAL A 193 18.99 8.17 -5.03
C VAL A 193 17.46 8.19 -5.06
N GLY A 194 16.82 7.06 -5.34
CA GLY A 194 15.36 6.93 -5.29
C GLY A 194 14.80 7.29 -3.91
N ALA A 195 15.43 6.79 -2.84
CA ALA A 195 15.04 7.16 -1.48
C ALA A 195 15.13 8.67 -1.21
N MET A 196 16.22 9.33 -1.61
CA MET A 196 16.38 10.78 -1.47
C MET A 196 15.31 11.55 -2.25
N VAL A 197 15.00 11.10 -3.47
CA VAL A 197 13.95 11.70 -4.31
C VAL A 197 12.58 11.55 -3.66
N VAL A 198 12.24 10.39 -3.09
CA VAL A 198 10.97 10.22 -2.37
C VAL A 198 10.91 11.15 -1.15
N VAL A 199 12.00 11.30 -0.39
CA VAL A 199 12.05 12.24 0.75
C VAL A 199 11.80 13.68 0.29
N ALA A 200 12.42 14.12 -0.81
CA ALA A 200 12.15 15.43 -1.39
C ALA A 200 10.68 15.59 -1.80
N GLY A 201 10.09 14.54 -2.40
CA GLY A 201 8.67 14.51 -2.75
C GLY A 201 7.75 14.61 -1.53
N ILE A 202 8.07 13.93 -0.41
CA ILE A 202 7.31 14.06 0.85
C ILE A 202 7.33 15.49 1.34
N ILE A 203 8.50 16.16 1.34
CA ILE A 203 8.62 17.56 1.76
C ILE A 203 7.69 18.44 0.90
N LEU A 204 7.65 18.23 -0.42
CA LEU A 204 6.75 18.97 -1.33
C LEU A 204 5.26 18.69 -1.11
N VAL A 205 4.89 17.52 -0.57
CA VAL A 205 3.49 17.22 -0.23
C VAL A 205 3.09 17.86 1.11
N LEU A 206 4.05 18.10 2.01
CA LEU A 206 3.83 18.71 3.32
C LEU A 206 3.70 20.24 3.28
N TYR A 207 4.40 20.90 2.37
CA TYR A 207 4.42 22.36 2.19
C TYR A 207 3.55 22.79 1.00
#